data_AF-A0A9E4ACZ2-F1
#
_entry.id   AF-A0A9E4ACZ2-F1
#
_cell.length_a   1.000
_cell.length_b   1.000
_cell.length_c   1.000
_cell.angle_alpha   90.00
_cell.angle_beta   90.00
_cell.angle_gamma   90.00
#
_symmetry.space_group_name_H-M   'P 1'
#
loop_
_entity.id
_entity.type
_entity.pdbx_description
1 polymer ?
#
loop_
_entity_poly.entity_id
_entity_poly.type
_entity_poly.pdbx_seq_one_letter_code
_entity_poly.pdbx_strand_id
1 'polypeptide(L)'
;MTATSALRDADLWEDESAAARWREAHRSAAAAGESHYRDPATGLLVFTEVGLRRRGSCCGSGCRHCPYHHEEVDLGERGRRAQRPTWLADPAPLADRDVDILFWSGGKDSLLAYRRLLGEGARPVVLLTTFSNATRRVAHQEVHIDSVIRQAEALGLPLLGVPLHAGTPYVEHIARALGLVPRVARIVFGDLHLEHIRHWRATALAELARARGAKLHFPLWGASYEALVTELEASGVPCRVSAVTESVAGAVELGDSFGRELMGRLPEGVDAFGENGEFHTLAKVWKVGGAR
;
A
#
# COMPACT_ATOMS: atom_id res chain seq x y z
N MET A 1 -11.97 30.95 44.77
CA MET A 1 -12.58 31.61 43.59
C MET A 1 -11.52 31.55 42.51
N THR A 2 -11.63 30.85 41.38
CA THR A 2 -12.74 30.26 40.61
C THR A 2 -12.07 29.22 39.69
N ALA A 3 -12.46 27.95 39.77
CA ALA A 3 -13.41 27.29 38.86
C ALA A 3 -12.72 26.53 37.69
N THR A 4 -12.51 25.25 37.98
CA THR A 4 -12.66 24.07 37.13
C THR A 4 -13.35 24.27 35.78
N SER A 5 -12.75 23.74 34.70
CA SER A 5 -13.50 23.02 33.65
C SER A 5 -12.56 22.21 32.76
N ALA A 6 -12.73 20.90 32.84
CA ALA A 6 -12.16 19.89 31.95
C ALA A 6 -12.56 20.11 30.48
N LEU A 7 -11.60 19.88 29.58
CA LEU A 7 -11.79 19.46 28.20
C LEU A 7 -10.64 18.46 27.93
N ARG A 8 -10.71 17.24 28.50
CA ARG A 8 -11.20 15.99 27.88
C ARG A 8 -10.66 15.76 26.47
N ASP A 9 -9.81 14.75 26.40
CA ASP A 9 -9.44 13.96 25.22
C ASP A 9 -10.64 13.76 24.28
N ALA A 10 -10.47 14.13 23.01
CA ALA A 10 -11.43 13.80 21.96
C ALA A 10 -10.74 13.74 20.57
N ASP A 11 -10.73 12.51 20.04
CA ASP A 11 -11.17 12.19 18.67
C ASP A 11 -10.28 12.48 17.44
N LEU A 12 -9.21 11.69 17.27
CA LEU A 12 -8.60 11.42 15.94
C LEU A 12 -8.35 9.93 15.64
N TRP A 13 -9.12 9.07 16.28
CA TRP A 13 -9.32 7.69 15.87
C TRP A 13 -10.65 7.71 15.11
N GLU A 14 -10.86 7.04 13.96
CA GLU A 14 -12.23 6.55 13.76
C GLU A 14 -12.52 5.79 15.04
N ASP A 15 -13.49 6.30 15.79
CA ASP A 15 -13.97 5.77 17.05
C ASP A 15 -13.71 4.25 17.06
N GLU A 16 -12.70 3.79 17.83
CA GLU A 16 -12.38 2.37 17.90
C GLU A 16 -13.66 1.59 18.22
N SER A 17 -14.60 2.24 18.92
CA SER A 17 -15.92 1.71 19.14
C SER A 17 -16.77 1.64 17.88
N ALA A 18 -16.70 2.49 16.85
CA ALA A 18 -17.41 2.29 15.58
C ALA A 18 -16.89 1.07 14.78
N ALA A 19 -15.57 0.89 14.68
CA ALA A 19 -14.98 -0.28 14.06
C ALA A 19 -15.21 -1.56 14.88
N ALA A 20 -15.12 -1.47 16.21
CA ALA A 20 -15.50 -2.54 17.12
C ALA A 20 -17.00 -2.82 17.07
N ARG A 21 -17.87 -1.81 16.94
CA ARG A 21 -19.33 -1.92 16.88
C ARG A 21 -19.77 -2.71 15.65
N TRP A 22 -19.22 -2.45 14.46
CA TRP A 22 -19.61 -3.26 13.29
C TRP A 22 -18.99 -4.66 13.32
N ARG A 23 -17.78 -4.84 13.88
CA ARG A 23 -17.19 -6.18 14.08
C ARG A 23 -17.98 -6.99 15.10
N GLU A 24 -18.43 -6.35 16.17
CA GLU A 24 -19.25 -6.95 17.21
C GLU A 24 -20.65 -7.25 16.70
N ALA A 25 -21.29 -6.31 16.00
CA ALA A 25 -22.57 -6.54 15.33
C ALA A 25 -22.47 -7.69 14.32
N HIS A 26 -21.37 -7.76 13.55
CA HIS A 26 -21.10 -8.90 12.69
C HIS A 26 -20.90 -10.20 13.49
N ARG A 27 -20.05 -10.21 14.53
CA ARG A 27 -19.76 -11.43 15.32
C ARG A 27 -21.01 -11.96 15.98
N SER A 28 -21.81 -11.08 16.58
CA SER A 28 -23.09 -11.41 17.20
C SER A 28 -24.07 -11.99 16.18
N ALA A 29 -24.28 -11.32 15.04
CA ALA A 29 -25.14 -11.80 13.96
C ALA A 29 -24.63 -13.13 13.36
N ALA A 30 -23.33 -13.28 13.16
CA ALA A 30 -22.71 -14.50 12.65
C ALA A 30 -22.86 -15.66 13.64
N ALA A 31 -22.65 -15.42 14.95
CA ALA A 31 -22.84 -16.42 16.00
C ALA A 31 -24.32 -16.85 16.13
N ALA A 32 -25.26 -15.93 15.90
CA ALA A 32 -26.69 -16.21 15.82
C ALA A 32 -27.11 -16.88 14.49
N GLY A 33 -26.20 -17.06 13.53
CA GLY A 33 -26.49 -17.65 12.23
C GLY A 33 -27.30 -16.74 11.31
N GLU A 34 -27.30 -15.43 11.54
CA GLU A 34 -27.95 -14.44 10.68
C GLU A 34 -27.14 -14.20 9.40
N SER A 35 -27.82 -13.89 8.30
CA SER A 35 -27.19 -13.65 6.99
C SER A 35 -26.69 -12.21 6.81
N HIS A 36 -27.17 -11.27 7.63
CA HIS A 36 -26.86 -9.86 7.56
C HIS A 36 -26.85 -9.23 8.93
N TYR A 37 -26.24 -8.06 9.05
CA TYR A 37 -26.38 -7.16 10.19
C TYR A 37 -26.53 -5.73 9.66
N ARG A 38 -27.09 -4.83 10.48
CA ARG A 38 -27.12 -3.41 10.15
C ARG A 38 -25.83 -2.77 10.63
N ASP A 39 -25.08 -2.16 9.72
CA ASP A 39 -23.84 -1.47 10.05
C ASP A 39 -24.15 -0.27 10.95
N PRO A 40 -23.63 -0.23 12.19
CA PRO A 40 -23.97 0.79 13.18
C PRO A 40 -23.42 2.18 12.84
N ALA A 41 -22.44 2.28 11.93
CA ALA A 41 -21.89 3.56 11.49
C ALA A 41 -22.61 4.10 10.24
N THR A 42 -22.99 3.23 9.30
CA THR A 42 -23.57 3.65 8.01
C THR A 42 -25.08 3.41 7.89
N GLY A 43 -25.67 2.65 8.81
CA GLY A 43 -27.05 2.20 8.74
C GLY A 43 -27.34 1.20 7.63
N LEU A 44 -26.36 0.83 6.80
CA LEU A 44 -26.54 -0.08 5.66
C LEU A 44 -26.71 -1.53 6.13
N LEU A 45 -27.48 -2.31 5.37
CA LEU A 45 -27.55 -3.75 5.56
C LEU A 45 -26.30 -4.41 4.95
N VAL A 46 -25.53 -5.14 5.76
CA VAL A 46 -24.26 -5.75 5.35
C VAL A 46 -24.32 -7.25 5.57
N PHE A 47 -23.90 -8.03 4.58
CA PHE A 47 -23.82 -9.49 4.71
C PHE A 47 -22.84 -9.91 5.81
N THR A 48 -23.20 -10.91 6.62
CA THR A 48 -22.27 -11.62 7.50
C THR A 48 -21.45 -12.63 6.69
N GLU A 49 -20.37 -13.15 7.28
CA GLU A 49 -19.60 -14.23 6.67
C GLU A 49 -20.46 -15.49 6.52
N VAL A 50 -21.29 -15.80 7.53
CA VAL A 50 -22.25 -16.92 7.51
C VAL A 50 -23.24 -16.76 6.35
N GLY A 51 -23.79 -15.56 6.16
CA GLY A 51 -24.69 -15.25 5.04
C GLY A 51 -24.03 -15.45 3.69
N LEU A 52 -22.76 -15.08 3.57
CA LEU A 52 -21.98 -15.28 2.34
C LEU A 52 -21.63 -16.75 2.12
N ARG A 53 -21.24 -17.50 3.15
CA ARG A 53 -20.96 -18.95 3.07
C ARG A 53 -22.18 -19.74 2.62
N ARG A 54 -23.38 -19.35 3.06
CA ARG A 54 -24.65 -19.97 2.63
C ARG A 54 -24.95 -19.82 1.15
N ARG A 55 -24.40 -18.80 0.48
CA ARG A 55 -24.57 -18.62 -0.98
C ARG A 55 -23.83 -19.67 -1.79
N GLY A 56 -22.78 -20.28 -1.22
CA GLY A 56 -21.99 -21.33 -1.87
C GLY A 56 -21.01 -20.83 -2.93
N SER A 57 -21.08 -19.57 -3.37
CA SER A 57 -20.18 -18.99 -4.36
C SER A 57 -19.91 -17.51 -4.12
N CYS A 58 -18.76 -17.03 -4.63
CA CYS A 58 -18.45 -15.61 -4.68
C CYS A 58 -19.16 -14.97 -5.87
N CYS A 59 -19.88 -13.87 -5.64
CA CYS A 59 -20.59 -13.14 -6.72
C CYS A 59 -19.75 -12.04 -7.37
N GLY A 60 -18.45 -11.94 -7.08
CA GLY A 60 -17.60 -10.94 -7.70
C GLY A 60 -17.80 -9.49 -7.20
N SER A 61 -18.46 -9.26 -6.05
CA SER A 61 -18.84 -7.91 -5.61
C SER A 61 -17.94 -7.26 -4.54
N GLY A 62 -16.85 -7.89 -4.10
CA GLY A 62 -15.90 -7.25 -3.17
C GLY A 62 -16.43 -6.99 -1.74
N CYS A 63 -17.25 -7.89 -1.19
CA CYS A 63 -17.90 -7.70 0.12
C CYS A 63 -16.94 -7.72 1.31
N ARG A 64 -17.26 -6.96 2.37
CA ARG A 64 -16.44 -6.80 3.60
C ARG A 64 -16.06 -8.10 4.32
N HIS A 65 -16.92 -9.11 4.26
CA HIS A 65 -16.81 -10.36 5.03
C HIS A 65 -16.70 -11.58 4.12
N CYS A 66 -16.13 -11.43 2.92
CA CYS A 66 -16.13 -12.49 1.92
C CYS A 66 -15.31 -13.70 2.39
N PRO A 67 -15.94 -14.87 2.58
CA PRO A 67 -15.26 -16.09 3.02
C PRO A 67 -14.46 -16.76 1.90
N TYR A 68 -14.65 -16.32 0.66
CA TYR A 68 -14.07 -16.90 -0.56
C TYR A 68 -12.85 -16.13 -1.05
N HIS A 69 -12.26 -15.26 -0.21
CA HIS A 69 -11.15 -14.37 -0.60
C HIS A 69 -11.39 -13.59 -1.92
N HIS A 70 -12.67 -13.36 -2.20
CA HIS A 70 -13.24 -12.80 -3.42
C HIS A 70 -12.85 -13.50 -4.74
N GLU A 71 -12.47 -14.79 -4.74
CA GLU A 71 -11.93 -15.59 -5.86
C GLU A 71 -12.49 -15.23 -7.26
N GLU A 72 -13.81 -15.08 -7.40
CA GLU A 72 -14.49 -14.82 -8.68
C GLU A 72 -14.46 -13.35 -9.17
N VAL A 73 -13.90 -12.41 -8.40
CA VAL A 73 -13.68 -11.05 -8.90
C VAL A 73 -12.39 -11.02 -9.70
N ASP A 74 -12.47 -10.61 -10.97
CA ASP A 74 -11.29 -10.19 -11.73
C ASP A 74 -10.45 -9.21 -10.91
N LEU A 75 -9.16 -9.50 -10.73
CA LEU A 75 -8.29 -8.73 -9.83
C LEU A 75 -8.20 -7.25 -10.23
N GLY A 76 -8.25 -6.95 -11.53
CA GLY A 76 -8.38 -5.59 -12.05
C GLY A 76 -9.71 -4.94 -11.68
N GLU A 77 -10.84 -5.67 -11.78
CA GLU A 77 -12.13 -5.20 -11.29
C GLU A 77 -12.15 -4.99 -9.75
N ARG A 78 -11.41 -5.78 -8.97
CA ARG A 78 -11.28 -5.57 -7.52
C ARG A 78 -10.68 -4.21 -7.21
N GLY A 79 -9.59 -3.82 -7.88
CA GLY A 79 -8.97 -2.50 -7.69
C GLY A 79 -9.96 -1.36 -7.98
N ARG A 80 -10.82 -1.54 -8.99
CA ARG A 80 -11.83 -0.56 -9.40
C ARG A 80 -13.01 -0.47 -8.43
N ARG A 81 -13.35 -1.53 -7.70
CA ARG A 81 -14.52 -1.59 -6.81
C ARG A 81 -14.18 -1.57 -5.32
N ALA A 82 -12.93 -1.82 -4.92
CA ALA A 82 -12.51 -1.92 -3.53
C ALA A 82 -12.85 -0.65 -2.73
N GLN A 83 -13.65 -0.81 -1.68
CA GLN A 83 -13.98 0.27 -0.74
C GLN A 83 -13.23 0.13 0.59
N ARG A 84 -12.46 -0.95 0.76
CA ARG A 84 -11.72 -1.30 1.99
C ARG A 84 -10.40 -1.97 1.62
N PRO A 85 -9.43 -2.05 2.55
CA PRO A 85 -8.22 -2.82 2.33
C PRO A 85 -8.56 -4.25 1.90
N THR A 86 -7.95 -4.71 0.81
CA THR A 86 -8.23 -6.04 0.24
C THR A 86 -7.06 -6.55 -0.60
N TRP A 87 -7.00 -7.85 -0.79
CA TRP A 87 -6.05 -8.48 -1.70
C TRP A 87 -6.44 -8.19 -3.15
N LEU A 88 -5.53 -7.50 -3.86
CA LEU A 88 -5.61 -7.15 -5.28
C LEU A 88 -4.70 -8.03 -6.15
N ALA A 89 -3.77 -8.76 -5.54
CA ALA A 89 -3.12 -9.93 -6.13
C ALA A 89 -3.06 -11.02 -5.05
N ASP A 90 -3.21 -12.28 -5.47
CA ASP A 90 -3.38 -13.42 -4.59
C ASP A 90 -2.27 -13.45 -3.52
N PRO A 91 -2.60 -13.56 -2.22
CA PRO A 91 -1.60 -13.68 -1.18
C PRO A 91 -0.64 -14.87 -1.34
N ALA A 92 -0.95 -15.86 -2.18
CA ALA A 92 -0.32 -17.17 -2.13
C ALA A 92 -0.33 -17.71 -0.67
N PRO A 93 0.21 -18.90 -0.36
CA PRO A 93 0.25 -19.31 1.05
C PRO A 93 1.27 -18.47 1.82
N LEU A 94 0.83 -17.37 2.45
CA LEU A 94 1.65 -16.62 3.42
C LEU A 94 1.99 -17.47 4.66
N ALA A 95 1.20 -18.52 4.94
CA ALA A 95 1.36 -19.47 6.04
C ALA A 95 1.66 -18.80 7.39
N ASP A 96 2.12 -19.56 8.39
CA ASP A 96 2.58 -19.01 9.68
C ASP A 96 3.97 -18.34 9.59
N ARG A 97 4.35 -17.78 8.43
CA ARG A 97 5.67 -17.16 8.22
C ARG A 97 5.62 -15.68 8.55
N ASP A 98 6.71 -15.16 9.11
CA ASP A 98 6.88 -13.71 9.20
C ASP A 98 7.13 -13.12 7.81
N VAL A 99 6.36 -12.09 7.45
CA VAL A 99 6.45 -11.43 6.14
C VAL A 99 6.99 -10.02 6.24
N ASP A 100 7.59 -9.55 5.16
CA ASP A 100 7.93 -8.15 4.97
C ASP A 100 6.80 -7.46 4.18
N ILE A 101 6.26 -6.38 4.73
CA ILE A 101 5.31 -5.52 4.04
C ILE A 101 6.08 -4.41 3.35
N LEU A 102 6.19 -4.47 2.03
CA LEU A 102 6.84 -3.44 1.25
C LEU A 102 5.82 -2.40 0.78
N PHE A 103 5.98 -1.15 1.21
CA PHE A 103 5.23 -0.04 0.66
C PHE A 103 5.62 0.16 -0.80
N TRP A 104 4.68 -0.14 -1.68
CA TRP A 104 4.89 -0.23 -3.11
C TRP A 104 4.16 0.91 -3.81
N SER A 105 4.92 1.88 -4.32
CA SER A 105 4.38 2.98 -5.13
C SER A 105 4.26 2.62 -6.60
N GLY A 106 4.98 1.58 -7.04
CA GLY A 106 5.12 1.19 -8.44
C GLY A 106 6.26 1.91 -9.17
N GLY A 107 7.02 2.76 -8.47
CA GLY A 107 8.17 3.46 -9.03
C GLY A 107 9.51 2.78 -8.76
N LYS A 108 10.56 3.41 -9.29
CA LYS A 108 11.96 2.95 -9.22
C LYS A 108 12.44 2.66 -7.79
N ASP A 109 12.05 3.48 -6.81
CA ASP A 109 12.55 3.36 -5.45
C ASP A 109 11.94 2.15 -4.74
N SER A 110 10.63 1.91 -4.92
CA SER A 110 9.98 0.69 -4.42
C SER A 110 10.53 -0.59 -5.08
N LEU A 111 10.88 -0.52 -6.37
CA LEU A 111 11.53 -1.64 -7.07
C LEU A 111 12.93 -1.91 -6.52
N LEU A 112 13.74 -0.88 -6.31
CA LEU A 112 15.08 -1.01 -5.72
C LEU A 112 14.99 -1.58 -4.29
N ALA A 113 14.05 -1.10 -3.49
CA ALA A 113 13.80 -1.63 -2.15
C ALA A 113 13.44 -3.11 -2.18
N TYR A 114 12.57 -3.55 -3.09
CA TYR A 114 12.27 -4.97 -3.30
C TYR A 114 13.52 -5.78 -3.65
N ARG A 115 14.34 -5.29 -4.58
CA ARG A 115 15.58 -5.97 -4.98
C ARG A 115 16.57 -6.12 -3.82
N ARG A 116 16.69 -5.12 -2.95
CA ARG A 116 17.51 -5.20 -1.73
C ARG A 116 16.97 -6.24 -0.76
N LEU A 117 15.65 -6.32 -0.58
CA LEU A 117 15.04 -7.35 0.28
C LEU A 117 15.37 -8.77 -0.20
N LEU A 118 15.42 -9.01 -1.52
CA LEU A 118 15.82 -10.32 -2.07
C LEU A 118 17.25 -10.71 -1.67
N GLY A 119 18.15 -9.73 -1.50
CA GLY A 119 19.53 -9.95 -1.05
C GLY A 119 19.70 -10.10 0.46
N GLU A 120 18.72 -9.67 1.27
CA GLU A 120 18.77 -9.71 2.74
C GLU A 120 18.22 -11.02 3.34
N GLY A 121 17.67 -11.91 2.51
CA GLY A 121 17.21 -13.24 2.89
C GLY A 121 15.81 -13.59 2.36
N ALA A 122 15.50 -14.89 2.30
CA ALA A 122 14.28 -15.43 1.70
C ALA A 122 13.04 -15.31 2.62
N ARG A 123 12.67 -14.10 3.04
CA ARG A 123 11.35 -13.82 3.64
C ARG A 123 10.32 -13.55 2.54
N PRO A 124 9.06 -14.01 2.69
CA PRO A 124 7.99 -13.60 1.79
C PRO A 124 7.78 -12.08 1.85
N VAL A 125 7.57 -11.47 0.69
CA VAL A 125 7.27 -10.05 0.56
C VAL A 125 5.80 -9.91 0.15
N VAL A 126 5.07 -9.04 0.85
CA VAL A 126 3.74 -8.58 0.45
C VAL A 126 3.84 -7.12 0.06
N LEU A 127 3.37 -6.78 -1.14
CA LEU A 127 3.27 -5.39 -1.58
C LEU A 127 2.06 -4.74 -0.90
N LEU A 128 2.21 -3.51 -0.43
CA LEU A 128 1.12 -2.68 0.08
C LEU A 128 1.08 -1.37 -0.69
N THR A 129 -0.05 -1.07 -1.32
CA THR A 129 -0.23 0.17 -2.09
C THR A 129 -1.48 0.91 -1.65
N THR A 130 -1.30 2.18 -1.30
CA THR A 130 -2.41 3.11 -1.05
C THR A 130 -2.83 3.84 -2.31
N PHE A 131 -4.13 4.01 -2.53
CA PHE A 131 -4.67 4.72 -3.69
C PHE A 131 -5.94 5.49 -3.33
N SER A 132 -6.24 6.56 -4.06
CA SER A 132 -7.47 7.34 -3.87
C SER A 132 -8.69 6.48 -4.15
N ASN A 133 -9.65 6.42 -3.20
CA ASN A 133 -10.90 5.70 -3.43
C ASN A 133 -11.71 6.30 -4.59
N ALA A 134 -11.65 7.63 -4.78
CA ALA A 134 -12.41 8.32 -5.81
C ALA A 134 -11.82 8.14 -7.21
N THR A 135 -10.51 8.31 -7.36
CA THR A 135 -9.85 8.33 -8.68
C THR A 135 -9.16 7.03 -9.03
N ARG A 136 -9.03 6.08 -8.09
CA ARG A 136 -8.29 4.83 -8.23
C ARG A 136 -6.81 5.00 -8.61
N ARG A 137 -6.25 6.18 -8.34
CA ARG A 137 -4.85 6.51 -8.59
C ARG A 137 -4.02 6.45 -7.32
N VAL A 138 -2.80 5.95 -7.43
CA VAL A 138 -1.78 6.01 -6.40
C VAL A 138 -1.37 7.47 -6.23
N ALA A 139 -1.41 7.96 -5.00
CA ALA A 139 -1.09 9.36 -4.69
C ALA A 139 0.35 9.70 -5.14
N HIS A 140 0.54 10.93 -5.61
CA HIS A 140 1.80 11.48 -6.13
C HIS A 140 2.30 10.87 -7.44
N GLN A 141 2.23 9.54 -7.62
CA GLN A 141 2.72 8.88 -8.85
C GLN A 141 1.82 9.12 -10.08
N GLU A 142 0.57 9.52 -9.85
CA GLU A 142 -0.51 9.61 -10.85
C GLU A 142 -0.78 8.30 -11.62
N VAL A 143 -0.28 7.17 -11.12
CA VAL A 143 -0.47 5.86 -11.73
C VAL A 143 -1.79 5.25 -11.28
N HIS A 144 -2.56 4.67 -12.21
CA HIS A 144 -3.79 3.94 -11.88
C HIS A 144 -3.47 2.60 -11.21
N ILE A 145 -4.29 2.17 -10.24
CA ILE A 145 -4.08 0.92 -9.46
C ILE A 145 -3.90 -0.32 -10.33
N ASP A 146 -4.59 -0.41 -11.47
CA ASP A 146 -4.43 -1.49 -12.47
C ASP A 146 -2.97 -1.69 -12.92
N SER A 147 -2.18 -0.62 -13.02
CA SER A 147 -0.76 -0.75 -13.36
C SER A 147 0.03 -1.43 -12.25
N VAL A 148 -0.32 -1.16 -10.99
CA VAL A 148 0.32 -1.78 -9.82
C VAL A 148 -0.10 -3.24 -9.66
N ILE A 149 -1.37 -3.56 -9.92
CA ILE A 149 -1.85 -4.95 -9.99
C ILE A 149 -1.03 -5.74 -11.01
N ARG A 150 -0.86 -5.17 -12.22
CA ARG A 150 0.00 -5.76 -13.26
C ARG A 150 1.45 -5.95 -12.81
N GLN A 151 1.99 -5.06 -11.98
CA GLN A 151 3.35 -5.24 -11.42
C GLN A 151 3.39 -6.43 -10.47
N ALA A 152 2.43 -6.52 -9.56
CA ALA A 152 2.33 -7.60 -8.60
C ALA A 152 2.22 -8.97 -9.30
N GLU A 153 1.35 -9.08 -10.31
CA GLU A 153 1.19 -10.28 -11.13
C GLU A 153 2.49 -10.66 -11.87
N ALA A 154 3.16 -9.69 -12.49
CA ALA A 154 4.41 -9.93 -13.22
C ALA A 154 5.57 -10.34 -12.30
N LEU A 155 5.57 -9.87 -11.04
CA LEU A 155 6.54 -10.25 -10.02
C LEU A 155 6.14 -11.55 -9.29
N GLY A 156 4.91 -12.05 -9.49
CA GLY A 156 4.37 -13.17 -8.73
C GLY A 156 4.24 -12.88 -7.23
N LEU A 157 3.99 -11.61 -6.87
CA LEU A 157 3.92 -11.17 -5.48
C LEU A 157 2.47 -10.86 -5.05
N PRO A 158 2.13 -11.14 -3.78
CA PRO A 158 0.93 -10.64 -3.14
C PRO A 158 0.83 -9.11 -3.18
N LEU A 159 -0.38 -8.60 -3.41
CA LEU A 159 -0.66 -7.16 -3.34
C LEU A 159 -1.85 -6.87 -2.45
N LEU A 160 -1.61 -6.07 -1.42
CA LEU A 160 -2.60 -5.51 -0.55
C LEU A 160 -2.92 -4.07 -0.98
N GLY A 161 -4.11 -3.89 -1.55
CA GLY A 161 -4.61 -2.59 -1.96
C GLY A 161 -5.33 -1.87 -0.82
N VAL A 162 -5.03 -0.59 -0.63
CA VAL A 162 -5.57 0.24 0.45
C VAL A 162 -6.24 1.49 -0.13
N PRO A 163 -7.57 1.48 -0.37
CA PRO A 163 -8.29 2.67 -0.80
C PRO A 163 -8.36 3.70 0.34
N LEU A 164 -7.85 4.90 0.09
CA LEU A 164 -7.87 6.04 1.00
C LEU A 164 -9.18 6.80 0.84
N HIS A 165 -9.83 7.09 1.96
CA HIS A 165 -11.10 7.82 2.02
C HIS A 165 -10.88 9.19 2.65
N ALA A 166 -11.57 10.20 2.11
CA ALA A 166 -11.51 11.54 2.69
C ALA A 166 -12.06 11.52 4.14
N GLY A 167 -11.35 12.18 5.05
CA GLY A 167 -11.75 12.28 6.46
C GLY A 167 -11.26 11.13 7.36
N THR A 168 -10.75 10.03 6.81
CA THR A 168 -10.11 8.96 7.61
C THR A 168 -8.59 9.17 7.68
N PRO A 169 -7.95 9.09 8.85
CA PRO A 169 -6.50 9.22 8.98
C PRO A 169 -5.73 8.14 8.19
N TYR A 170 -4.62 8.54 7.56
CA TYR A 170 -3.78 7.64 6.76
C TYR A 170 -3.33 6.39 7.54
N VAL A 171 -2.83 6.58 8.77
CA VAL A 171 -2.34 5.51 9.63
C VAL A 171 -3.43 4.47 9.92
N GLU A 172 -4.69 4.90 9.99
CA GLU A 172 -5.81 4.00 10.24
C GLU A 172 -6.09 3.08 9.03
N HIS A 173 -6.01 3.60 7.82
CA HIS A 173 -6.09 2.79 6.61
C HIS A 173 -4.97 1.73 6.57
N ILE A 174 -3.76 2.12 6.95
CA ILE A 174 -2.62 1.19 7.03
C ILE A 174 -2.86 0.15 8.13
N ALA A 175 -3.32 0.55 9.31
CA ALA A 175 -3.59 -0.37 10.41
C ALA A 175 -4.61 -1.45 10.02
N ARG A 176 -5.69 -1.04 9.33
CA ARG A 176 -6.70 -1.97 8.78
C ARG A 176 -6.10 -2.95 7.78
N ALA A 177 -5.25 -2.45 6.89
CA ALA A 177 -4.58 -3.26 5.90
C ALA A 177 -3.64 -4.28 6.56
N LEU A 178 -2.76 -3.82 7.46
CA LEU A 178 -1.86 -4.71 8.20
C LEU A 178 -2.65 -5.77 8.96
N GLY A 179 -3.83 -5.47 9.51
CA GLY A 179 -4.67 -6.46 10.19
C GLY A 179 -5.09 -7.68 9.34
N LEU A 180 -4.96 -7.62 8.01
CA LEU A 180 -5.22 -8.73 7.10
C LEU A 180 -4.04 -9.69 6.94
N VAL A 181 -2.87 -9.33 7.47
CA VAL A 181 -1.66 -10.14 7.41
C VAL A 181 -1.39 -10.71 8.80
N PRO A 182 -1.30 -12.03 9.01
CA PRO A 182 -1.15 -12.57 10.36
C PRO A 182 0.14 -12.11 11.06
N ARG A 183 1.29 -12.28 10.41
CA ARG A 183 2.62 -12.08 11.01
C ARG A 183 3.47 -11.14 10.18
N VAL A 184 3.75 -9.95 10.71
CA VAL A 184 4.58 -8.94 10.04
C VAL A 184 5.91 -8.82 10.77
N ALA A 185 7.01 -9.16 10.09
CA ALA A 185 8.36 -8.94 10.62
C ALA A 185 8.81 -7.50 10.39
N ARG A 186 8.63 -6.97 9.18
CA ARG A 186 9.09 -5.64 8.80
C ARG A 186 8.06 -4.87 8.01
N ILE A 187 8.03 -3.57 8.22
CA ILE A 187 7.35 -2.60 7.36
C ILE A 187 8.44 -1.83 6.63
N VAL A 188 8.50 -2.00 5.32
CA VAL A 188 9.63 -1.60 4.48
C VAL A 188 9.26 -0.42 3.60
N PHE A 189 10.14 0.58 3.52
CA PHE A 189 9.98 1.77 2.67
C PHE A 189 11.19 1.95 1.77
N GLY A 190 10.95 2.41 0.55
CA GLY A 190 12.00 2.76 -0.40
C GLY A 190 12.48 4.21 -0.26
N ASP A 191 12.51 4.78 0.94
CA ASP A 191 13.02 6.16 1.13
C ASP A 191 14.56 6.18 1.07
N LEU A 192 15.15 7.18 0.40
CA LEU A 192 16.59 7.23 0.16
C LEU A 192 17.34 8.03 1.24
N HIS A 193 16.96 9.29 1.50
CA HIS A 193 17.73 10.16 2.42
C HIS A 193 16.95 11.30 3.08
N LEU A 194 15.70 11.56 2.71
CA LEU A 194 14.92 12.67 3.28
C LEU A 194 14.56 12.43 4.76
N GLU A 195 15.37 12.98 5.66
CA GLU A 195 15.26 12.78 7.13
C GLU A 195 13.86 13.09 7.67
N HIS A 196 13.23 14.15 7.19
CA HIS A 196 11.89 14.54 7.63
C HIS A 196 10.82 13.49 7.28
N ILE A 197 10.91 12.83 6.12
CA ILE A 197 9.99 11.75 5.72
C ILE A 197 10.21 10.52 6.59
N ARG A 198 11.47 10.12 6.78
CA ARG A 198 11.80 8.97 7.63
C ARG A 198 11.37 9.21 9.08
N HIS A 199 11.62 10.41 9.60
CA HIS A 199 11.18 10.80 10.95
C HIS A 199 9.66 10.76 11.06
N TRP A 200 8.93 11.30 10.07
CA TRP A 200 7.48 11.22 10.06
C TRP A 200 6.99 9.76 10.07
N ARG A 201 7.57 8.86 9.27
CA ARG A 201 7.21 7.43 9.29
C ARG A 201 7.51 6.78 10.63
N ALA A 202 8.68 7.07 11.19
CA ALA A 202 9.10 6.57 12.49
C ALA A 202 8.11 6.98 13.59
N THR A 203 7.59 8.20 13.54
CA THR A 203 6.62 8.69 14.52
C THR A 203 5.21 8.19 14.24
N ALA A 204 4.72 8.35 13.01
CA ALA A 204 3.34 8.04 12.62
C ALA A 204 3.01 6.53 12.65
N LEU A 205 4.01 5.67 12.39
CA LEU A 205 3.82 4.22 12.33
C LEU A 205 4.49 3.47 13.49
N ALA A 206 5.15 4.14 14.44
CA ALA A 206 5.82 3.49 15.57
C ALA A 206 4.87 2.61 16.40
N GLU A 207 3.74 3.18 16.83
CA GLU A 207 2.75 2.47 17.65
C GLU A 207 2.18 1.26 16.90
N LEU A 208 1.86 1.46 15.61
CA LEU A 208 1.35 0.39 14.75
C LEU A 208 2.39 -0.72 14.54
N ALA A 209 3.64 -0.38 14.27
CA ALA A 209 4.72 -1.34 14.12
C ALA A 209 4.92 -2.14 15.43
N ARG A 210 4.96 -1.45 16.58
CA ARG A 210 5.12 -2.07 17.90
C ARG A 210 3.97 -3.03 18.22
N ALA A 211 2.72 -2.61 18.00
CA ALA A 211 1.54 -3.43 18.22
C ALA A 211 1.53 -4.73 17.39
N ARG A 212 2.26 -4.74 16.27
CA ARG A 212 2.38 -5.89 15.36
C ARG A 212 3.65 -6.71 15.58
N GLY A 213 4.53 -6.30 16.50
CA GLY A 213 5.86 -6.90 16.67
C GLY A 213 6.80 -6.66 15.49
N ALA A 214 6.49 -5.68 14.64
CA ALA A 214 7.21 -5.38 13.42
C ALA A 214 8.29 -4.30 13.63
N LYS A 215 9.30 -4.29 12.76
CA LYS A 215 10.31 -3.22 12.69
C LYS A 215 10.14 -2.40 11.42
N LEU A 216 10.38 -1.10 11.50
CA LEU A 216 10.52 -0.27 10.31
C LEU A 216 11.87 -0.57 9.65
N HIS A 217 11.89 -0.69 8.33
CA HIS A 217 13.10 -1.03 7.56
C HIS A 217 13.24 -0.13 6.33
N PHE A 218 14.46 0.36 6.09
CA PHE A 218 14.76 1.34 5.04
C PHE A 218 15.99 0.88 4.24
N PRO A 219 15.86 -0.10 3.33
CA PRO A 219 16.99 -0.76 2.68
C PRO A 219 17.80 0.15 1.74
N LEU A 220 17.25 1.30 1.35
CA LEU A 220 17.91 2.28 0.48
C LEU A 220 18.54 3.44 1.26
N TRP A 221 18.35 3.49 2.58
CA TRP A 221 18.74 4.65 3.37
C TRP A 221 20.25 4.91 3.32
N GLY A 222 20.65 6.10 2.87
CA GLY A 222 22.05 6.52 2.76
C GLY A 222 22.81 5.86 1.61
N ALA A 223 22.15 5.14 0.70
CA ALA A 223 22.78 4.64 -0.51
C ALA A 223 23.11 5.80 -1.48
N SER A 224 24.24 5.71 -2.17
CA SER A 224 24.59 6.70 -3.19
C SER A 224 23.74 6.52 -4.45
N TYR A 225 23.45 7.62 -5.15
CA TYR A 225 22.71 7.58 -6.41
C TYR A 225 23.40 6.73 -7.47
N GLU A 226 24.75 6.73 -7.47
CA GLU A 226 25.56 5.89 -8.34
C GLU A 226 25.31 4.39 -8.10
N ALA A 227 25.23 3.97 -6.84
CA ALA A 227 24.92 2.57 -6.50
C ALA A 227 23.48 2.22 -6.89
N LEU A 228 22.53 3.11 -6.61
CA LEU A 228 21.11 2.90 -6.91
C LEU A 228 20.85 2.80 -8.42
N VAL A 229 21.44 3.70 -9.23
CA VAL A 229 21.25 3.66 -10.68
C VAL A 229 21.92 2.43 -11.29
N THR A 230 23.09 2.03 -10.79
CA THR A 230 23.76 0.79 -11.23
C THR A 230 22.89 -0.43 -10.97
N GLU A 231 22.29 -0.54 -9.78
CA GLU A 231 21.38 -1.64 -9.45
C GLU A 231 20.10 -1.65 -10.28
N LEU A 232 19.59 -0.45 -10.61
CA LEU A 232 18.41 -0.29 -11.45
C LEU A 232 18.71 -0.71 -12.89
N GLU A 233 19.83 -0.27 -13.45
CA GLU A 233 20.29 -0.66 -14.79
C GLU A 233 20.54 -2.18 -14.86
N ALA A 234 21.19 -2.75 -13.84
CA ALA A 234 21.41 -4.19 -13.74
C ALA A 234 20.11 -5.01 -13.63
N SER A 235 19.00 -4.38 -13.20
CA SER A 235 17.68 -5.06 -13.18
C SER A 235 17.09 -5.25 -14.57
N GLY A 236 17.51 -4.45 -15.56
CA GLY A 236 16.91 -4.39 -16.89
C GLY A 236 15.47 -3.87 -16.92
N VAL A 237 14.88 -3.49 -15.78
CA VAL A 237 13.50 -3.01 -15.69
C VAL A 237 13.42 -1.57 -16.17
N PRO A 238 12.65 -1.26 -17.24
CA PRO A 238 12.50 0.11 -17.69
C PRO A 238 11.67 0.92 -16.70
N CYS A 239 12.26 1.95 -16.10
CA CYS A 239 11.54 2.96 -15.32
C CYS A 239 11.23 4.16 -16.21
N ARG A 240 9.94 4.53 -16.32
CA ARG A 240 9.54 5.69 -17.13
C ARG A 240 8.91 6.77 -16.29
N VAL A 241 9.22 8.02 -16.59
CA VAL A 241 8.61 9.17 -15.94
C VAL A 241 7.10 9.13 -16.10
N SER A 242 6.36 9.21 -14.99
CA SER A 242 4.89 9.10 -14.94
C SER A 242 4.20 10.37 -14.47
N ALA A 243 4.91 11.24 -13.75
CA ALA A 243 4.46 12.57 -13.36
C ALA A 243 5.68 13.50 -13.27
N VAL A 244 5.47 14.78 -13.56
CA VAL A 244 6.49 15.83 -13.60
C VAL A 244 5.89 17.08 -12.98
N THR A 245 6.67 17.79 -12.17
CA THR A 245 6.25 19.10 -11.64
C THR A 245 6.81 20.25 -12.48
N GLU A 246 6.22 21.43 -12.33
CA GLU A 246 6.60 22.62 -13.11
C GLU A 246 8.08 23.00 -12.96
N SER A 247 8.71 22.66 -11.82
CA SER A 247 10.11 22.98 -11.53
C SER A 247 11.12 22.36 -12.49
N VAL A 248 10.73 21.27 -13.15
CA VAL A 248 11.58 20.53 -14.11
C VAL A 248 10.94 20.40 -15.50
N ALA A 249 9.84 21.12 -15.74
CA ALA A 249 9.15 21.11 -17.01
C ALA A 249 10.08 21.57 -18.15
N GLY A 250 10.16 20.78 -19.22
CA GLY A 250 11.04 21.01 -20.37
C GLY A 250 12.43 20.37 -20.26
N ALA A 251 12.89 20.00 -19.06
CA ALA A 251 14.07 19.17 -18.86
C ALA A 251 13.72 17.68 -18.68
N VAL A 252 12.54 17.42 -18.11
CA VAL A 252 11.96 16.10 -17.91
C VAL A 252 10.57 16.07 -18.52
N GLU A 253 10.28 15.04 -19.32
CA GLU A 253 9.00 14.85 -20.00
C GLU A 253 8.35 13.52 -19.58
N LEU A 254 7.01 13.49 -19.67
CA LEU A 254 6.26 12.27 -19.42
C LEU A 254 6.68 11.16 -20.40
N GLY A 255 7.02 9.99 -19.85
CA GLY A 255 7.43 8.83 -20.63
C GLY A 255 8.93 8.71 -20.87
N ASP A 256 9.73 9.71 -20.49
CA ASP A 256 11.19 9.62 -20.48
C ASP A 256 11.68 8.39 -19.73
N SER A 257 12.80 7.82 -20.17
CA SER A 257 13.42 6.70 -19.45
C SER A 257 14.30 7.26 -18.34
N PHE A 258 14.07 6.80 -17.11
CA PHE A 258 14.94 7.13 -15.99
C PHE A 258 16.25 6.34 -16.08
N GLY A 259 17.37 7.02 -15.88
CA GLY A 259 18.72 6.48 -15.92
C GLY A 259 19.76 7.60 -15.95
N ARG A 260 21.03 7.23 -16.16
CA ARG A 260 22.15 8.20 -16.14
C ARG A 260 22.01 9.34 -17.12
N GLU A 261 21.46 9.09 -18.31
CA GLU A 261 21.22 10.13 -19.31
C GLU A 261 20.25 11.20 -18.79
N LEU A 262 19.12 10.77 -18.21
CA LEU A 262 18.16 11.69 -17.61
C LEU A 262 18.80 12.45 -16.45
N MET A 263 19.49 11.75 -15.54
CA MET A 263 20.18 12.35 -14.39
C MET A 263 21.21 13.41 -14.81
N GLY A 264 21.94 13.17 -15.90
CA GLY A 264 23.00 14.06 -16.39
C GLY A 264 22.53 15.33 -17.09
N ARG A 265 21.25 15.40 -17.50
CA ARG A 265 20.67 16.58 -18.16
C ARG A 265 19.76 17.41 -17.25
N LEU A 266 19.63 17.05 -15.97
CA LEU A 266 18.81 17.80 -15.03
C LEU A 266 19.43 19.18 -14.73
N PRO A 267 18.61 20.22 -14.54
CA PRO A 267 19.09 21.53 -14.12
C PRO A 267 19.84 21.48 -12.78
N GLU A 268 20.71 22.47 -12.56
CA GLU A 268 21.40 22.61 -11.28
C GLU A 268 20.41 22.79 -10.12
N GLY A 269 20.66 22.11 -8.99
CA GLY A 269 19.80 22.15 -7.81
C GLY A 269 18.60 21.20 -7.82
N VAL A 270 18.34 20.49 -8.93
CA VAL A 270 17.32 19.45 -9.01
C VAL A 270 17.84 18.13 -8.44
N ASP A 271 17.03 17.45 -7.63
CA ASP A 271 17.41 16.13 -7.14
C ASP A 271 17.42 15.09 -8.27
N ALA A 272 18.57 14.43 -8.47
CA ALA A 272 18.76 13.53 -9.59
C ALA A 272 17.88 12.26 -9.54
N PHE A 273 17.38 11.88 -8.36
CA PHE A 273 16.41 10.81 -8.19
C PHE A 273 14.97 11.32 -8.06
N GLY A 274 14.76 12.64 -8.03
CA GLY A 274 13.44 13.27 -7.90
C GLY A 274 12.84 13.16 -6.51
N GLU A 275 13.68 13.05 -5.47
CA GLU A 275 13.22 12.84 -4.08
C GLU A 275 12.41 14.02 -3.53
N ASN A 276 12.58 15.25 -4.04
CA ASN A 276 11.78 16.41 -3.60
C ASN A 276 10.46 16.56 -4.37
N GLY A 277 10.07 15.54 -5.15
CA GLY A 277 8.83 15.52 -5.92
C GLY A 277 8.95 16.13 -7.31
N GLU A 278 10.17 16.33 -7.82
CA GLU A 278 10.41 16.88 -9.15
C GLU A 278 9.77 16.02 -10.24
N PHE A 279 9.91 14.69 -10.11
CA PHE A 279 9.25 13.73 -10.99
C PHE A 279 9.02 12.39 -10.29
N HIS A 280 8.14 11.59 -10.89
CA HIS A 280 7.81 10.25 -10.45
C HIS A 280 7.99 9.25 -11.59
N THR A 281 8.12 7.97 -11.26
CA THR A 281 8.39 6.93 -12.26
C THR A 281 7.45 5.75 -12.11
N LEU A 282 7.25 5.04 -13.22
CA LEU A 282 6.58 3.75 -13.29
C LEU A 282 7.59 2.69 -13.75
N ALA A 283 7.86 1.71 -12.88
CA ALA A 283 8.68 0.55 -13.19
C ALA A 283 7.90 -0.47 -14.03
N LYS A 284 8.30 -0.69 -15.28
CA LYS A 284 7.63 -1.62 -16.21
C LYS A 284 8.14 -3.06 -16.04
N VAL A 285 7.98 -3.62 -14.84
CA VAL A 285 8.49 -4.96 -14.47
C VAL A 285 8.02 -6.09 -15.41
N TRP A 286 6.84 -5.94 -16.02
CA TRP A 286 6.28 -6.88 -17.01
C TRP A 286 7.01 -6.91 -18.37
N LYS A 287 8.02 -6.05 -18.59
CA LYS A 287 8.82 -6.05 -19.83
C LYS A 287 10.10 -6.88 -19.74
N VAL A 288 10.46 -7.35 -18.54
CA VAL A 288 11.59 -8.23 -18.35
C VAL A 288 11.02 -9.64 -18.21
N GLY A 289 11.16 -10.46 -19.24
CA GLY A 289 10.70 -11.85 -19.20
C GLY A 289 11.46 -12.60 -18.10
N GLY A 290 10.77 -12.93 -17.01
CA GLY A 290 11.33 -13.80 -15.97
C GLY A 290 12.32 -13.14 -15.01
N ALA A 291 11.95 -12.00 -14.39
CA ALA A 291 12.58 -11.62 -13.12
C ALA A 291 12.09 -12.57 -12.00
N ARG A 292 12.57 -13.82 -12.04
CA ARG A 292 12.53 -14.78 -10.93
C ARG A 292 13.91 -14.88 -10.33
#